data_AF-A0A7V3VYU7-F1
#
_entry.id   AF-A0A7V3VYU7-F1
#
_cell.length_a   1.000
_cell.length_b   1.000
_cell.length_c   1.000
_cell.angle_alpha   90.00
_cell.angle_beta   90.00
_cell.angle_gamma   90.00
#
_symmetry.space_group_name_H-M   'P 1'
#
loop_
_entity.id
_entity.type
_entity.pdbx_description
1 polymer ?
#
loop_
_entity_poly.entity_id
_entity_poly.type
_entity_poly.pdbx_seq_one_letter_code
_entity_poly.pdbx_strand_id
1 'polypeptide(L)'
;MQIEKFGTYVRLFALFSLLWGLCASGVSPVEAEPPAAKGKKTATRGDLEMVERLLAARKEYQATLEALRAYYIGSGDMERARWAEEELIQYHRINKYPFRLELVVPPPTLQGNYNIPEANELYRQAMKYKDHGYGQDFNDNQHRAELLFQQLLTNYPQSDKISDTAYQLGDIYENKPFRQYDHAAIYFERCFQWNPKTHFDARLRAARLYERYQSERGHALEIYREIITHETDPKRVEEAQRKVTELSKKK
;
A
#
# COMPACT_ATOMS: atom_id res chain seq x y z
N MET A 1 14.73 3.88 -31.24
CA MET A 1 13.56 3.16 -30.70
C MET A 1 12.91 4.10 -29.70
N GLN A 2 11.72 4.59 -30.02
CA GLN A 2 11.15 5.83 -29.49
C GLN A 2 10.81 5.74 -27.99
N ILE A 3 11.29 6.71 -27.21
CA ILE A 3 10.83 6.99 -25.85
C ILE A 3 10.27 8.41 -25.92
N GLU A 4 8.97 8.53 -26.12
CA GLU A 4 8.26 9.80 -26.08
C GLU A 4 7.12 9.72 -25.06
N LYS A 5 7.05 10.77 -24.23
CA LYS A 5 5.90 11.25 -23.44
C LYS A 5 5.69 10.61 -22.05
N PHE A 6 6.52 11.04 -21.11
CA PHE A 6 6.10 11.18 -19.70
C PHE A 6 6.06 12.67 -19.36
N GLY A 7 4.86 13.25 -19.41
CA GLY A 7 4.64 14.63 -19.06
C GLY A 7 3.15 14.92 -19.05
N THR A 8 2.72 15.67 -18.03
CA THR A 8 1.35 16.15 -17.73
C THR A 8 0.41 15.10 -17.14
N TYR A 9 0.03 15.29 -15.87
CA TYR A 9 -1.36 15.35 -15.36
C TYR A 9 -1.31 15.49 -13.83
N VAL A 10 -1.22 16.74 -13.35
CA VAL A 10 -1.53 17.10 -11.96
C VAL A 10 -2.43 18.31 -12.03
N ARG A 11 -3.69 18.14 -11.61
CA ARG A 11 -4.58 19.13 -10.95
C ARG A 11 -6.04 18.70 -11.13
N LEU A 12 -6.71 18.36 -10.03
CA LEU A 12 -7.95 18.98 -9.57
C LEU A 12 -8.47 18.13 -8.40
N PHE A 13 -8.55 18.69 -7.19
CA PHE A 13 -9.64 18.44 -6.25
C PHE A 13 -9.49 19.43 -5.09
N ALA A 14 -10.23 20.53 -5.16
CA ALA A 14 -10.53 21.39 -4.03
C ALA A 14 -11.91 21.99 -4.23
N LEU A 15 -12.67 22.03 -3.13
CA LEU A 15 -13.91 22.76 -2.84
C LEU A 15 -15.14 21.86 -2.67
N PHE A 16 -15.59 21.78 -1.42
CA PHE A 16 -16.96 21.90 -0.91
C PHE A 16 -16.86 21.40 0.54
N SER A 17 -16.97 22.22 1.58
CA SER A 17 -18.25 22.77 2.01
C SER A 17 -18.04 23.59 3.28
N LEU A 18 -18.71 24.75 3.36
CA LEU A 18 -18.85 25.53 4.58
C LEU A 18 -20.24 26.17 4.53
N LEU A 19 -21.13 25.71 5.39
CA LEU A 19 -22.37 26.43 5.73
C LEU A 19 -22.81 26.03 7.14
N TRP A 20 -23.01 27.07 7.93
CA TRP A 20 -23.34 27.11 9.35
C TRP A 20 -24.84 26.92 9.63
N GLY A 21 -25.13 26.44 10.83
CA GLY A 21 -26.16 27.00 11.72
C GLY A 21 -27.48 26.24 11.86
N LEU A 22 -27.79 25.71 13.05
CA LEU A 22 -28.61 26.37 14.10
C LEU A 22 -28.93 25.43 15.28
N CYS A 23 -28.88 26.01 16.48
CA CYS A 23 -29.58 25.75 17.75
C CYS A 23 -30.32 24.43 18.03
N ALA A 24 -30.01 23.79 19.16
CA ALA A 24 -30.99 23.46 20.23
C ALA A 24 -30.28 23.02 21.52
N SER A 25 -30.60 23.69 22.63
CA SER A 25 -30.23 23.34 24.00
C SER A 25 -31.20 22.30 24.57
N GLY A 26 -30.67 21.18 25.05
CA GLY A 26 -31.42 20.17 25.81
C GLY A 26 -30.50 19.55 26.87
N VAL A 27 -30.86 19.71 28.14
CA VAL A 27 -30.18 19.09 29.29
C VAL A 27 -30.65 17.64 29.39
N SER A 28 -29.71 16.69 29.34
CA SER A 28 -29.95 15.26 29.60
C SER A 28 -29.11 14.79 30.78
N PRO A 29 -29.57 13.77 31.53
CA PRO A 29 -29.03 13.41 32.83
C PRO A 29 -27.72 12.61 32.73
N VAL A 30 -26.90 12.73 33.76
CA VAL A 30 -25.59 12.06 33.90
C VAL A 30 -25.82 10.55 34.08
N GLU A 31 -25.54 9.80 33.01
CA GLU A 31 -25.44 8.35 33.02
C GLU A 31 -23.95 7.97 33.11
N ALA A 32 -23.60 7.11 34.06
CA ALA A 32 -22.22 6.77 34.38
C ALA A 32 -21.49 6.09 33.22
N GLU A 33 -20.34 6.63 32.81
CA GLU A 33 -19.50 6.05 31.76
C GLU A 33 -18.94 4.67 32.18
N PRO A 34 -19.07 3.63 31.35
CA PRO A 34 -18.33 2.38 31.51
C PRO A 34 -16.84 2.60 31.20
N PRO A 35 -15.92 1.81 31.79
CA PRO A 35 -14.49 2.06 31.70
C PRO A 35 -14.00 2.01 30.24
N ALA A 36 -13.32 3.08 29.84
CA ALA A 36 -12.76 3.30 28.52
C ALA A 36 -11.99 2.06 28.02
N ALA A 37 -12.46 1.50 26.91
CA ALA A 37 -11.65 0.66 26.05
C ALA A 37 -10.36 1.44 25.71
N LYS A 38 -9.20 0.82 25.93
CA LYS A 38 -7.89 1.39 25.58
C LYS A 38 -7.86 1.62 24.07
N GLY A 39 -8.23 2.83 23.67
CA GLY A 39 -8.29 3.25 22.28
C GLY A 39 -6.92 3.17 21.62
N LYS A 40 -6.92 2.74 20.36
CA LYS A 40 -5.89 3.11 19.37
C LYS A 40 -5.54 4.58 19.60
N LYS A 41 -4.28 4.87 19.86
CA LYS A 41 -3.79 6.25 20.03
C LYS A 41 -4.13 7.02 18.76
N THR A 42 -5.23 7.78 18.80
CA THR A 42 -5.58 8.74 17.77
C THR A 42 -4.42 9.71 17.65
N ALA A 43 -3.78 9.71 16.48
CA ALA A 43 -2.76 10.65 16.10
C ALA A 43 -3.21 12.07 16.45
N THR A 44 -2.36 12.85 17.09
CA THR A 44 -2.61 14.28 17.18
C THR A 44 -2.53 14.85 15.76
N ARG A 45 -3.44 15.78 15.41
CA ARG A 45 -3.52 16.41 14.09
C ARG A 45 -2.16 16.93 13.57
N GLY A 46 -1.26 17.33 14.46
CA GLY A 46 0.08 17.78 14.11
C GLY A 46 1.02 16.70 13.58
N ASP A 47 0.86 15.43 13.97
CA ASP A 47 1.67 14.34 13.41
C ASP A 47 1.29 14.05 11.95
N LEU A 48 0.00 14.08 11.63
CA LEU A 48 -0.50 13.86 10.28
C LEU A 48 0.10 14.87 9.29
N GLU A 49 0.05 16.15 9.62
CA GLU A 49 0.59 17.23 8.79
C GLU A 49 2.11 17.07 8.56
N MET A 50 2.86 16.64 9.59
CA MET A 50 4.29 16.39 9.47
C MET A 50 4.60 15.21 8.54
N VAL A 51 3.82 14.14 8.63
CA VAL A 51 3.97 12.97 7.76
C VAL A 51 3.60 13.32 6.32
N GLU A 52 2.52 14.07 6.09
CA GLU A 52 2.14 14.56 4.76
C GLU A 52 3.24 15.43 4.14
N ARG A 53 3.82 16.35 4.94
CA ARG A 53 4.94 17.20 4.50
C ARG A 53 6.17 16.37 4.13
N LEU A 54 6.50 15.34 4.91
CA LEU A 54 7.60 14.42 4.61
C LEU A 54 7.36 13.67 3.29
N LEU A 55 6.15 13.16 3.08
CA LEU A 55 5.78 12.46 1.84
C LEU A 55 5.85 13.38 0.62
N ALA A 56 5.39 14.63 0.76
CA ALA A 56 5.51 15.64 -0.28
C ALA A 56 6.98 15.93 -0.63
N ALA A 57 7.83 16.16 0.39
CA ALA A 57 9.26 16.42 0.19
C ALA A 57 9.99 15.25 -0.49
N ARG A 58 9.65 14.02 -0.11
CA ARG A 58 10.15 12.79 -0.75
C ARG A 58 9.79 12.72 -2.23
N LYS A 59 8.52 13.01 -2.56
CA LYS A 59 8.04 13.03 -3.95
C LYS A 59 8.72 14.13 -4.77
N GLU A 60 8.88 15.31 -4.19
CA GLU A 60 9.55 16.45 -4.84
C GLU A 60 11.03 16.16 -5.09
N TYR A 61 11.74 15.59 -4.11
CA TYR A 61 13.14 15.20 -4.26
C TYR A 61 13.33 14.16 -5.38
N GLN A 62 12.50 13.12 -5.40
CA GLN A 62 12.50 12.12 -6.47
C GLN A 62 12.27 12.77 -7.84
N ALA A 63 11.22 13.57 -7.99
CA ALA A 63 10.89 14.23 -9.25
C ALA A 63 12.01 15.18 -9.71
N THR A 64 12.70 15.82 -8.78
CA THR A 64 13.85 16.70 -9.08
C THR A 64 15.04 15.90 -9.61
N LEU A 65 15.35 14.74 -9.02
CA LEU A 65 16.40 13.85 -9.53
C LEU A 65 16.08 13.28 -10.92
N GLU A 66 14.83 12.88 -11.15
CA GLU A 66 14.36 12.43 -12.46
C GLU A 66 14.50 13.54 -13.52
N ALA A 67 14.13 14.77 -13.18
CA ALA A 67 14.25 15.94 -14.05
C ALA A 67 15.72 16.28 -14.34
N LEU A 68 16.59 16.27 -13.33
CA LEU A 68 18.03 16.49 -13.49
C LEU A 68 18.66 15.47 -14.42
N ARG A 69 18.34 14.19 -14.20
CA ARG A 69 18.80 13.10 -15.07
C ARG A 69 18.36 13.31 -16.52
N ALA A 70 17.08 13.60 -16.75
CA ALA A 70 16.55 13.85 -18.09
C ALA A 70 17.22 15.05 -18.77
N TYR A 71 17.46 16.13 -18.03
CA TYR A 71 18.16 17.31 -18.51
C TYR A 71 19.59 16.98 -18.96
N TYR A 72 20.37 16.26 -18.13
CA TYR A 72 21.75 15.91 -18.45
C TYR A 72 21.88 14.92 -19.62
N ILE A 73 20.94 13.98 -19.74
CA ILE A 73 20.86 13.11 -20.93
C ILE A 73 20.58 13.96 -22.18
N GLY A 74 19.64 14.90 -22.11
CA GLY A 74 19.30 15.79 -23.21
C GLY A 74 20.44 16.73 -23.63
N SER A 75 21.30 17.15 -22.69
CA SER A 75 22.47 17.99 -22.95
C SER A 75 23.72 17.19 -23.34
N GLY A 76 23.68 15.85 -23.30
CA GLY A 76 24.83 14.98 -23.56
C GLY A 76 25.86 14.90 -22.42
N ASP A 77 25.55 15.42 -21.23
CA ASP A 77 26.40 15.32 -20.05
C ASP A 77 26.15 13.98 -19.34
N MET A 78 26.75 12.92 -19.89
CA MET A 78 26.53 11.55 -19.42
C MET A 78 27.08 11.29 -18.02
N GLU A 79 28.08 12.07 -17.58
CA GLU A 79 28.65 11.92 -16.24
C GLU A 79 27.66 12.37 -15.17
N ARG A 80 27.10 13.57 -15.31
CA ARG A 80 26.10 14.07 -14.36
C ARG A 80 24.77 13.34 -14.45
N ALA A 81 24.41 12.87 -15.64
CA ALA A 81 23.26 11.96 -15.79
C ALA A 81 23.44 10.68 -14.97
N ARG A 82 24.65 10.09 -14.98
CA ARG A 82 24.98 8.93 -14.16
C ARG A 82 24.92 9.25 -12.67
N TRP A 83 25.45 10.39 -12.21
CA TRP A 83 25.37 10.76 -10.80
C TRP A 83 23.91 10.91 -10.32
N ALA A 84 23.06 11.55 -11.11
CA ALA A 84 21.64 11.68 -10.80
C ALA A 84 20.93 10.31 -10.74
N GLU A 85 21.27 9.39 -11.65
CA GLU A 85 20.77 8.00 -11.64
C GLU A 85 21.25 7.25 -10.38
N GLU A 86 22.53 7.32 -10.04
CA GLU A 86 23.10 6.64 -8.87
C GLU A 86 22.47 7.14 -7.56
N GLU A 87 22.21 8.45 -7.46
CA GLU A 87 21.50 9.05 -6.33
C GLU A 87 20.03 8.60 -6.28
N LEU A 88 19.35 8.51 -7.42
CA LEU A 88 17.97 8.03 -7.51
C LEU A 88 17.86 6.54 -7.12
N ILE A 89 18.79 5.70 -7.57
CA ILE A 89 18.87 4.29 -7.18
C ILE A 89 19.05 4.17 -5.66
N GLN A 90 19.99 4.94 -5.09
CA GLN A 90 20.19 4.97 -3.64
C GLN A 90 18.95 5.44 -2.89
N TYR A 91 18.29 6.49 -3.38
CA TYR A 91 17.05 6.97 -2.82
C TYR A 91 16.00 5.86 -2.76
N HIS A 92 15.84 5.05 -3.80
CA HIS A 92 14.88 3.95 -3.81
C HIS A 92 15.27 2.78 -2.88
N ARG A 93 16.57 2.47 -2.76
CA ARG A 93 17.09 1.44 -1.86
C ARG A 93 16.92 1.78 -0.37
N ILE A 94 16.85 3.06 -0.02
CA ILE A 94 16.64 3.46 1.38
C ILE A 94 15.24 3.03 1.82
N ASN A 95 15.21 2.27 2.93
CA ASN A 95 13.97 1.88 3.59
C ASN A 95 13.20 3.13 4.06
N LYS A 96 11.96 3.27 3.61
CA LYS A 96 11.07 4.38 3.97
C LYS A 96 9.97 3.85 4.88
N TYR A 97 10.06 4.16 6.17
CA TYR A 97 9.04 3.78 7.13
C TYR A 97 7.72 4.50 6.87
N PRO A 98 6.59 3.78 6.88
CA PRO A 98 5.26 4.38 6.84
C PRO A 98 4.85 4.81 8.24
N PHE A 99 5.07 6.06 8.59
CA PHE A 99 4.56 6.60 9.86
C PHE A 99 3.02 6.55 9.92
N ARG A 100 2.36 6.64 8.76
CA ARG A 100 0.91 6.47 8.56
C ARG A 100 0.63 5.65 7.31
N LEU A 101 0.25 4.38 7.48
CA LEU A 101 -0.07 3.47 6.35
C LEU A 101 -1.21 4.00 5.48
N GLU A 102 -2.20 4.65 6.10
CA GLU A 102 -3.39 5.20 5.44
C GLU A 102 -3.08 6.25 4.37
N LEU A 103 -1.92 6.92 4.46
CA LEU A 103 -1.48 7.93 3.49
C LEU A 103 -0.72 7.34 2.30
N VAL A 104 -0.21 6.11 2.43
CA VAL A 104 0.65 5.48 1.42
C VAL A 104 -0.10 4.40 0.65
N VAL A 105 -1.02 3.70 1.30
CA VAL A 105 -1.79 2.61 0.70
C VAL A 105 -3.14 3.13 0.23
N PRO A 106 -3.56 2.89 -1.03
CA PRO A 106 -4.84 3.36 -1.51
C PRO A 106 -6.03 2.83 -0.68
N PRO A 107 -7.15 3.57 -0.62
CA PRO A 107 -8.27 3.22 0.23
C PRO A 107 -8.94 1.89 -0.18
N PRO A 108 -9.64 1.20 0.72
CA PRO A 108 -10.33 -0.05 0.41
C PRO A 108 -11.52 0.13 -0.54
N THR A 109 -11.96 1.36 -0.79
CA THR A 109 -13.14 1.69 -1.60
C THR A 109 -12.89 1.71 -3.10
N LEU A 110 -11.66 1.44 -3.57
CA LEU A 110 -11.35 1.38 -5.00
C LEU A 110 -12.04 0.18 -5.67
N GLN A 111 -12.39 0.35 -6.95
CA GLN A 111 -13.05 -0.67 -7.76
C GLN A 111 -12.31 -0.87 -9.07
N GLY A 112 -11.69 -2.03 -9.23
CA GLY A 112 -10.91 -2.42 -10.41
C GLY A 112 -11.76 -3.17 -11.41
N ASN A 113 -12.51 -2.46 -12.24
CA ASN A 113 -13.51 -3.08 -13.13
C ASN A 113 -13.14 -2.99 -14.62
N TYR A 114 -12.07 -2.28 -14.96
CA TYR A 114 -11.73 -2.00 -16.36
C TYR A 114 -10.41 -2.65 -16.76
N ASN A 115 -10.44 -3.38 -17.86
CA ASN A 115 -9.22 -3.87 -18.50
C ASN A 115 -8.53 -2.70 -19.22
N ILE A 116 -7.42 -2.21 -18.65
CA ILE A 116 -6.65 -1.08 -19.18
C ILE A 116 -5.31 -1.58 -19.75
N PRO A 117 -5.07 -1.48 -21.07
CA PRO A 117 -3.85 -1.99 -21.71
C PRO A 117 -2.55 -1.47 -21.08
N GLU A 118 -2.50 -0.20 -20.73
CA GLU A 118 -1.34 0.47 -20.14
C GLU A 118 -1.06 -0.06 -18.72
N ALA A 119 -2.11 -0.30 -17.94
CA ALA A 119 -1.99 -0.93 -16.62
C ALA A 119 -1.49 -2.37 -16.74
N ASN A 120 -1.98 -3.12 -17.73
CA ASN A 120 -1.50 -4.48 -18.00
C ASN A 120 -0.02 -4.51 -18.39
N GLU A 121 0.43 -3.51 -19.15
CA GLU A 121 1.84 -3.36 -19.51
C GLU A 121 2.70 -3.12 -18.27
N LEU A 122 2.33 -2.16 -17.42
CA LEU A 122 3.03 -1.91 -16.14
C LEU A 122 3.09 -3.18 -15.29
N TYR A 123 1.96 -3.89 -15.15
CA TYR A 123 1.92 -5.15 -14.40
C TYR A 123 2.88 -6.19 -14.98
N ARG A 124 2.88 -6.39 -16.30
CA ARG A 124 3.77 -7.35 -16.96
C ARG A 124 5.24 -6.97 -16.82
N GLN A 125 5.56 -5.68 -16.91
CA GLN A 125 6.92 -5.19 -16.70
C GLN A 125 7.37 -5.42 -15.27
N ALA A 126 6.53 -5.12 -14.27
CA ALA A 126 6.84 -5.37 -12.87
C ALA A 126 7.13 -6.85 -12.62
N MET A 127 6.33 -7.75 -13.21
CA MET A 127 6.54 -9.20 -13.10
C MET A 127 7.83 -9.71 -13.76
N LYS A 128 8.40 -8.99 -14.74
CA LYS A 128 9.72 -9.35 -15.31
C LYS A 128 10.87 -9.11 -14.34
N TYR A 129 10.68 -8.18 -13.39
CA TYR A 129 11.66 -7.89 -12.36
C TYR A 129 11.40 -8.69 -11.08
N LYS A 130 10.14 -8.81 -10.67
CA LYS A 130 9.77 -9.46 -9.42
C LYS A 130 10.35 -10.87 -9.33
N ASP A 131 11.06 -11.15 -8.25
CA ASP A 131 11.71 -12.44 -7.94
C ASP A 131 12.80 -12.89 -8.94
N HIS A 132 13.35 -11.96 -9.73
CA HIS A 132 14.44 -12.24 -10.67
C HIS A 132 15.78 -11.64 -10.21
N GLY A 133 16.88 -12.29 -10.61
CA GLY A 133 18.25 -11.87 -10.29
C GLY A 133 18.83 -12.53 -9.05
N TYR A 134 20.05 -12.14 -8.70
CA TYR A 134 20.79 -12.67 -7.55
C TYR A 134 21.50 -11.55 -6.78
N GLY A 135 21.69 -11.73 -5.46
CA GLY A 135 22.44 -10.78 -4.63
C GLY A 135 21.82 -9.38 -4.64
N GLN A 136 22.60 -8.36 -5.01
CA GLN A 136 22.08 -6.99 -5.08
C GLN A 136 21.15 -6.75 -6.27
N ASP A 137 21.35 -7.45 -7.39
CA ASP A 137 20.45 -7.31 -8.54
C ASP A 137 19.04 -7.79 -8.20
N PHE A 138 18.92 -8.84 -7.38
CA PHE A 138 17.63 -9.26 -6.83
C PHE A 138 16.95 -8.13 -6.05
N ASN A 139 17.68 -7.46 -5.14
CA ASN A 139 17.12 -6.36 -4.35
C ASN A 139 16.67 -5.21 -5.25
N ASP A 140 17.51 -4.82 -6.22
CA ASP A 140 17.18 -3.77 -7.18
C ASP A 140 15.97 -4.11 -8.03
N ASN A 141 15.86 -5.36 -8.48
CA ASN A 141 14.71 -5.85 -9.24
C ASN A 141 13.42 -5.82 -8.39
N GLN A 142 13.49 -6.16 -7.10
CA GLN A 142 12.33 -6.02 -6.22
C GLN A 142 11.91 -4.55 -6.06
N HIS A 143 12.85 -3.60 -5.96
CA HIS A 143 12.53 -2.17 -5.97
C HIS A 143 11.95 -1.69 -7.31
N ARG A 144 12.45 -2.18 -8.45
CA ARG A 144 11.88 -1.86 -9.78
C ARG A 144 10.44 -2.36 -9.90
N ALA A 145 10.18 -3.60 -9.45
CA ALA A 145 8.84 -4.16 -9.43
C ALA A 145 7.90 -3.33 -8.52
N GLU A 146 8.35 -2.98 -7.31
CA GLU A 146 7.61 -2.11 -6.39
C GLU A 146 7.21 -0.79 -7.07
N LEU A 147 8.14 -0.08 -7.71
CA LEU A 147 7.88 1.20 -8.36
C LEU A 147 6.82 1.09 -9.47
N LEU A 148 6.91 0.06 -10.31
CA LEU A 148 5.95 -0.18 -11.41
C LEU A 148 4.56 -0.53 -10.87
N PHE A 149 4.47 -1.30 -9.80
CA PHE A 149 3.20 -1.60 -9.14
C PHE A 149 2.59 -0.38 -8.46
N GLN A 150 3.40 0.43 -7.76
CA GLN A 150 2.95 1.70 -7.17
C GLN A 150 2.45 2.68 -8.23
N GLN A 151 3.15 2.75 -9.37
CA GLN A 151 2.73 3.54 -10.53
C GLN A 151 1.39 3.06 -11.09
N LEU A 152 1.18 1.74 -11.16
CA LEU A 152 -0.10 1.17 -11.60
C LEU A 152 -1.25 1.60 -10.68
N LEU A 153 -1.08 1.47 -9.35
CA LEU A 153 -2.12 1.86 -8.39
C LEU A 153 -2.39 3.36 -8.39
N THR A 154 -1.36 4.18 -8.61
CA THR A 154 -1.50 5.64 -8.64
C THR A 154 -2.19 6.12 -9.91
N ASN A 155 -1.80 5.59 -11.07
CA ASN A 155 -2.25 6.12 -12.37
C ASN A 155 -3.50 5.43 -12.90
N TYR A 156 -3.75 4.18 -12.49
CA TYR A 156 -4.85 3.36 -12.97
C TYR A 156 -5.65 2.70 -11.84
N PRO A 157 -6.18 3.47 -10.87
CA PRO A 157 -6.91 2.93 -9.72
C PRO A 157 -8.21 2.19 -10.06
N GLN A 158 -8.69 2.33 -11.30
CA GLN A 158 -9.88 1.65 -11.83
C GLN A 158 -9.56 0.36 -12.63
N SER A 159 -8.27 0.00 -12.76
CA SER A 159 -7.82 -1.17 -13.51
C SER A 159 -8.25 -2.48 -12.83
N ASP A 160 -8.64 -3.48 -13.62
CA ASP A 160 -8.88 -4.85 -13.14
C ASP A 160 -7.62 -5.52 -12.55
N LYS A 161 -6.44 -4.90 -12.72
CA LYS A 161 -5.17 -5.32 -12.12
C LYS A 161 -4.90 -4.79 -10.73
N ILE A 162 -5.72 -3.91 -10.15
CA ILE A 162 -5.39 -3.35 -8.83
C ILE A 162 -5.34 -4.43 -7.74
N SER A 163 -6.23 -5.44 -7.76
CA SER A 163 -6.21 -6.51 -6.75
C SER A 163 -4.98 -7.41 -6.90
N ASP A 164 -4.64 -7.76 -8.13
CA ASP A 164 -3.46 -8.58 -8.43
C ASP A 164 -2.20 -7.82 -8.03
N THR A 165 -2.14 -6.53 -8.34
CA THR A 165 -1.05 -5.63 -7.98
C THR A 165 -0.89 -5.51 -6.46
N ALA A 166 -2.00 -5.38 -5.72
CA ALA A 166 -1.98 -5.36 -4.26
C ALA A 166 -1.39 -6.66 -3.70
N TYR A 167 -1.77 -7.82 -4.24
CA TYR A 167 -1.17 -9.08 -3.83
C TYR A 167 0.35 -9.13 -4.08
N GLN A 168 0.80 -8.70 -5.27
CA GLN A 168 2.24 -8.68 -5.58
C GLN A 168 3.03 -7.70 -4.70
N LEU A 169 2.47 -6.52 -4.40
CA LEU A 169 3.07 -5.57 -3.45
C LEU A 169 3.14 -6.16 -2.05
N GLY A 170 2.08 -6.83 -1.60
CA GLY A 170 2.07 -7.54 -0.31
C GLY A 170 3.23 -8.52 -0.21
N ASP A 171 3.46 -9.30 -1.27
CA ASP A 171 4.55 -10.26 -1.37
C ASP A 171 5.94 -9.59 -1.37
N ILE A 172 6.11 -8.50 -2.11
CA ILE A 172 7.35 -7.71 -2.13
C ILE A 172 7.66 -7.15 -0.73
N TYR A 173 6.67 -6.57 -0.04
CA TYR A 173 6.88 -5.98 1.28
C TYR A 173 7.14 -7.02 2.37
N GLU A 174 6.60 -8.24 2.24
CA GLU A 174 6.90 -9.35 3.15
C GLU A 174 8.34 -9.86 2.99
N ASN A 175 8.89 -9.76 1.77
CA ASN A 175 10.19 -10.30 1.41
C ASN A 175 11.39 -9.58 2.07
N LYS A 176 12.54 -10.27 2.07
CA LYS A 176 13.78 -9.86 2.73
C LYS A 176 14.28 -8.43 2.42
N PRO A 177 14.16 -7.89 1.19
CA PRO A 177 14.67 -6.54 0.91
C PRO A 177 13.93 -5.45 1.69
N PHE A 178 12.64 -5.66 1.98
CA PHE A 178 11.79 -4.67 2.64
C PHE A 178 11.50 -5.03 4.10
N ARG A 179 11.02 -6.25 4.36
CA ARG A 179 10.53 -6.72 5.69
C ARG A 179 9.54 -5.75 6.33
N GLN A 180 8.70 -5.14 5.52
CA GLN A 180 7.67 -4.20 5.95
C GLN A 180 6.35 -4.96 6.11
N TYR A 181 6.27 -5.79 7.16
CA TYR A 181 5.13 -6.67 7.40
C TYR A 181 3.80 -5.94 7.55
N ASP A 182 3.84 -4.67 7.99
CA ASP A 182 2.65 -3.84 8.10
C ASP A 182 2.09 -3.45 6.73
N HIS A 183 2.96 -3.06 5.79
CA HIS A 183 2.58 -2.85 4.39
C HIS A 183 2.12 -4.16 3.75
N ALA A 184 2.82 -5.26 4.01
CA ALA A 184 2.46 -6.54 3.45
C ALA A 184 1.02 -6.94 3.84
N ALA A 185 0.69 -6.85 5.14
CA ALA A 185 -0.64 -7.21 5.65
C ALA A 185 -1.75 -6.38 5.00
N ILE A 186 -1.58 -5.05 4.95
CA ILE A 186 -2.60 -4.16 4.40
C ILE A 186 -2.74 -4.33 2.88
N TYR A 187 -1.67 -4.57 2.13
CA TYR A 187 -1.76 -4.83 0.69
C TYR A 187 -2.41 -6.18 0.38
N PHE A 188 -2.16 -7.22 1.17
CA PHE A 188 -2.93 -8.46 1.06
C PHE A 188 -4.41 -8.24 1.38
N GLU A 189 -4.72 -7.39 2.36
CA GLU A 189 -6.09 -7.00 2.65
C GLU A 189 -6.76 -6.29 1.46
N ARG A 190 -6.06 -5.32 0.84
CA ARG A 190 -6.54 -4.62 -0.36
C ARG A 190 -6.82 -5.57 -1.51
N CYS A 191 -6.05 -6.63 -1.69
CA CYS A 191 -6.29 -7.62 -2.73
C CYS A 191 -7.72 -8.19 -2.68
N PHE A 192 -8.17 -8.68 -1.51
CA PHE A 192 -9.50 -9.27 -1.39
C PHE A 192 -10.61 -8.24 -1.12
N GLN A 193 -10.28 -7.03 -0.65
CA GLN A 193 -11.25 -5.92 -0.57
C GLN A 193 -11.61 -5.40 -1.96
N TRP A 194 -10.64 -5.23 -2.84
CA TRP A 194 -10.89 -4.78 -4.21
C TRP A 194 -11.40 -5.90 -5.11
N ASN A 195 -11.07 -7.17 -4.81
CA ASN A 195 -11.61 -8.33 -5.50
C ASN A 195 -11.93 -9.46 -4.51
N PRO A 196 -13.18 -9.54 -4.00
CA PRO A 196 -13.61 -10.59 -3.07
C PRO A 196 -13.47 -12.01 -3.62
N LYS A 197 -13.42 -12.17 -4.95
CA LYS A 197 -13.28 -13.45 -5.67
C LYS A 197 -11.85 -13.70 -6.16
N THR A 198 -10.87 -13.02 -5.57
CA THR A 198 -9.46 -13.24 -5.89
C THR A 198 -9.08 -14.72 -5.75
N HIS A 199 -8.21 -15.19 -6.65
CA HIS A 199 -7.69 -16.56 -6.66
C HIS A 199 -6.47 -16.73 -5.74
N PHE A 200 -5.91 -15.62 -5.26
CA PHE A 200 -4.77 -15.61 -4.35
C PHE A 200 -5.17 -15.98 -2.92
N ASP A 201 -4.22 -16.48 -2.13
CA ASP A 201 -4.38 -16.78 -0.70
C ASP A 201 -4.28 -15.54 0.21
N ALA A 202 -4.64 -14.37 -0.32
CA ALA A 202 -4.42 -13.06 0.29
C ALA A 202 -5.00 -12.95 1.71
N ARG A 203 -6.21 -13.49 1.94
CA ARG A 203 -6.84 -13.52 3.28
C ARG A 203 -5.98 -14.25 4.31
N LEU A 204 -5.46 -15.42 3.95
CA LEU A 204 -4.65 -16.23 4.86
C LEU A 204 -3.31 -15.55 5.16
N ARG A 205 -2.66 -14.96 4.15
CA ARG A 205 -1.43 -14.20 4.33
C ARG A 205 -1.64 -12.97 5.21
N ALA A 206 -2.68 -12.18 4.95
CA ALA A 206 -3.03 -11.03 5.78
C ALA A 206 -3.26 -11.42 7.25
N ALA A 207 -4.10 -12.44 7.50
CA ALA A 207 -4.41 -12.91 8.85
C ALA A 207 -3.15 -13.34 9.63
N ARG A 208 -2.24 -14.09 8.98
CA ARG A 208 -0.97 -14.52 9.57
C ARG A 208 -0.06 -13.34 9.94
N LEU A 209 -0.01 -12.30 9.10
CA LEU A 209 0.80 -11.12 9.36
C LEU A 209 0.23 -10.27 10.49
N TYR A 210 -1.09 -10.06 10.52
CA TYR A 210 -1.76 -9.37 11.62
C TYR A 210 -1.59 -10.10 12.96
N GLU A 211 -1.70 -11.44 12.95
CA GLU A 211 -1.45 -12.25 14.14
C GLU A 211 -0.01 -12.14 14.63
N ARG A 212 0.97 -12.26 13.72
CA ARG A 212 2.39 -12.41 14.08
C ARG A 212 3.07 -11.10 14.43
N TYR A 213 2.82 -10.03 13.67
CA TYR A 213 3.64 -8.82 13.72
C TYR A 213 2.92 -7.61 14.31
N GLN A 214 1.61 -7.49 14.11
CA GLN A 214 0.87 -6.29 14.51
C GLN A 214 0.22 -6.39 15.89
N SER A 215 0.18 -7.58 16.50
CA SER A 215 -0.60 -7.83 17.73
C SER A 215 -2.09 -7.47 17.60
N GLU A 216 -2.59 -7.28 16.37
CA GLU A 216 -3.98 -6.96 16.03
C GLU A 216 -4.81 -8.25 15.96
N ARG A 217 -4.88 -8.94 17.10
CA ARG A 217 -5.50 -10.27 17.21
C ARG A 217 -6.98 -10.27 16.85
N GLY A 218 -7.70 -9.19 17.18
CA GLY A 218 -9.11 -9.03 16.84
C GLY A 218 -9.31 -9.01 15.33
N HIS A 219 -8.53 -8.18 14.63
CA HIS A 219 -8.56 -8.08 13.17
C HIS A 219 -8.15 -9.39 12.50
N ALA A 220 -7.09 -10.04 12.97
CA ALA A 220 -6.70 -11.36 12.47
C ALA A 220 -7.83 -12.39 12.63
N LEU A 221 -8.53 -12.40 13.78
CA LEU A 221 -9.66 -13.29 14.03
C LEU A 221 -10.83 -13.04 13.07
N GLU A 222 -11.11 -11.78 12.72
CA GLU A 222 -12.13 -11.42 11.73
C GLU A 222 -11.79 -11.98 10.36
N ILE A 223 -10.56 -11.78 9.89
CA ILE A 223 -10.11 -12.31 8.59
C ILE A 223 -10.13 -13.85 8.59
N TYR A 224 -9.74 -14.52 9.68
CA TYR A 224 -9.84 -15.98 9.78
C TYR A 224 -11.29 -16.48 9.66
N ARG A 225 -12.29 -15.74 10.16
CA ARG A 225 -13.70 -16.08 9.96
C ARG A 225 -14.14 -15.90 8.51
N GLU A 226 -13.62 -14.89 7.82
CA GLU A 226 -13.87 -14.72 6.38
C GLU A 226 -13.32 -15.87 5.55
N ILE A 227 -12.13 -16.40 5.91
CA ILE A 227 -11.53 -17.55 5.22
C ILE A 227 -12.47 -18.77 5.21
N ILE A 228 -13.10 -19.05 6.35
CA ILE A 228 -14.03 -20.19 6.49
C ILE A 228 -15.23 -20.07 5.55
N THR A 229 -15.63 -18.85 5.20
CA THR A 229 -16.83 -18.58 4.39
C THR A 229 -16.54 -18.34 2.91
N HIS A 230 -15.33 -17.87 2.57
CA HIS A 230 -14.98 -17.43 1.21
C HIS A 230 -13.94 -18.31 0.51
N GLU A 231 -13.09 -19.04 1.25
CA GLU A 231 -12.07 -19.90 0.64
C GLU A 231 -12.63 -21.31 0.38
N THR A 232 -12.16 -21.92 -0.70
CA THR A 232 -12.55 -23.28 -1.10
C THR A 232 -11.49 -24.33 -0.80
N ASP A 233 -10.24 -23.91 -0.56
CA ASP A 233 -9.14 -24.81 -0.22
C ASP A 233 -9.33 -25.39 1.19
N PRO A 234 -9.58 -26.71 1.33
CA PRO A 234 -9.85 -27.33 2.63
C PRO A 234 -8.74 -27.11 3.65
N LYS A 235 -7.48 -27.06 3.22
CA LYS A 235 -6.34 -26.87 4.14
C LYS A 235 -6.35 -25.48 4.77
N ARG A 236 -6.71 -24.45 3.99
CA ARG A 236 -6.81 -23.06 4.48
C ARG A 236 -7.97 -22.91 5.44
N VAL A 237 -9.10 -23.53 5.12
CA VAL A 237 -10.30 -23.54 5.98
C VAL A 237 -10.02 -24.25 7.30
N GLU A 238 -9.36 -25.40 7.28
CA GLU A 238 -8.96 -26.13 8.48
C GLU A 238 -8.02 -25.31 9.37
N GLU A 239 -7.00 -24.68 8.77
CA GLU A 239 -6.09 -23.78 9.49
C GLU A 239 -6.86 -22.61 10.14
N ALA A 240 -7.76 -21.98 9.40
CA ALA A 240 -8.56 -20.88 9.90
C ALA A 240 -9.48 -21.31 11.04
N GLN A 241 -10.13 -22.47 10.96
CA GLN A 241 -10.98 -23.00 12.03
C GLN A 241 -10.20 -23.26 13.32
N ARG A 242 -9.00 -23.84 13.20
CA ARG A 242 -8.08 -24.01 14.33
C ARG A 242 -7.71 -22.65 14.92
N LYS A 243 -7.32 -21.70 14.07
CA LYS A 243 -6.94 -20.35 14.49
C LYS A 243 -8.08 -19.60 15.16
N VAL A 244 -9.32 -19.66 14.68
CA VAL A 244 -10.48 -19.05 15.35
C VAL A 244 -10.65 -19.60 16.77
N THR A 245 -10.43 -20.90 16.97
CA THR A 245 -10.55 -21.54 18.29
C THR A 245 -9.41 -21.12 19.23
N GLU A 246 -8.17 -21.07 18.74
CA GLU A 246 -7.01 -20.57 19.50
C GLU A 246 -7.14 -19.08 19.82
N LEU A 247 -7.62 -18.29 18.83
CA LEU A 247 -7.72 -16.85 18.88
C LEU A 247 -8.90 -16.35 19.76
N SER A 248 -9.92 -17.19 19.98
CA SER A 248 -11.04 -16.87 20.87
C SER A 248 -10.79 -17.19 22.35
N LYS A 249 -9.88 -18.14 22.66
CA LYS A 249 -9.62 -18.60 24.04
C LYS A 249 -8.67 -17.71 24.85
N LYS A 250 -7.66 -17.11 24.21
CA LYS A 250 -6.72 -16.18 24.86
C LYS A 250 -7.43 -14.81 24.94
N LYS A 251 -7.95 -14.47 26.12
CA LYS A 251 -8.38 -13.11 26.48
C LYS A 251 -7.23 -12.33 27.09
#